data_AF-A0A523WS60-F1
#
_entry.id   AF-A0A523WS60-F1
#
_cell.length_a   1.000
_cell.length_b   1.000
_cell.length_c   1.000
_cell.angle_alpha   90.00
_cell.angle_beta   90.00
_cell.angle_gamma   90.00
#
_symmetry.space_group_name_H-M   'P 1'
#
loop_
_entity.id
_entity.type
_entity.pdbx_description
1 polymer ?
#
loop_
_entity_poly.entity_id
_entity_poly.type
_entity_poly.pdbx_seq_one_letter_code
_entity_poly.pdbx_strand_id
1 'polypeptide(L)'
;MKITGFMPIKNGVSGGYPFLEAIISVLPVVDEFLVADGESDDGTWLALTRLADIYRKVKLYKVPWKKSKAWLWLDETIEHLISLAVGDWVFEVQGDEVWHE
;
A
#
# COMPACT_ATOMS: atom_id res chain seq x y z
N MET A 1 5.10 12.67 -17.23
CA MET A 1 5.12 11.25 -16.84
C MET A 1 4.69 11.20 -15.39
N LYS A 2 3.65 10.43 -15.07
CA LYS A 2 3.12 10.28 -13.71
C LYS A 2 3.43 8.89 -13.16
N ILE A 3 3.67 8.79 -11.86
CA ILE A 3 3.99 7.53 -11.17
C ILE A 3 2.97 7.31 -10.05
N THR A 4 2.30 6.16 -10.07
CA THR A 4 1.44 5.69 -8.98
C THR A 4 2.22 4.71 -8.11
N GLY A 5 2.47 5.07 -6.85
CA GLY A 5 2.94 4.13 -5.84
C GLY A 5 1.79 3.29 -5.32
N PHE A 6 2.04 2.03 -4.93
CA PHE A 6 1.03 1.25 -4.23
C PHE A 6 1.60 0.21 -3.26
N MET A 7 0.79 -0.18 -2.28
CA MET A 7 1.12 -1.19 -1.28
C MET A 7 -0.12 -2.03 -0.90
N PRO A 8 -0.11 -3.35 -1.09
CA PRO A 8 -0.99 -4.24 -0.37
C PRO A 8 -0.43 -4.47 1.05
N ILE A 9 -1.28 -4.45 2.07
CA ILE A 9 -0.84 -4.76 3.44
C ILE A 9 -1.92 -5.47 4.24
N LYS A 10 -1.51 -6.39 5.12
CA LYS A 10 -2.38 -6.98 6.13
C LYS A 10 -1.60 -7.19 7.42
N ASN A 11 -2.20 -6.75 8.53
CA ASN A 11 -1.67 -6.85 9.88
C ASN A 11 -0.21 -6.36 10.00
N GLY A 12 0.06 -5.15 9.49
CA GLY A 12 1.39 -4.56 9.47
C GLY A 12 1.94 -4.23 10.85
N VAL A 13 1.08 -3.86 11.80
CA VAL A 13 1.48 -3.59 13.19
C VAL A 13 1.93 -4.88 13.88
N SER A 14 1.13 -5.94 13.81
CA SER A 14 1.46 -7.26 14.38
C SER A 14 2.64 -7.92 13.66
N GLY A 15 2.77 -7.65 12.35
CA GLY A 15 3.91 -8.08 11.54
C GLY A 15 5.21 -7.36 11.88
N GLY A 16 5.15 -6.25 12.63
CA GLY A 16 6.33 -5.45 12.96
C GLY A 16 6.96 -4.77 11.73
N TYR A 17 6.15 -4.53 10.69
CA TYR A 17 6.64 -3.94 9.45
C TYR A 17 6.78 -2.42 9.58
N PRO A 18 7.85 -1.80 9.05
CA PRO A 18 8.01 -0.35 8.94
C PRO A 18 7.14 0.25 7.82
N PHE A 19 5.87 -0.13 7.73
CA PHE A 19 5.03 0.16 6.56
C PHE A 19 4.70 1.66 6.41
N LEU A 20 4.69 2.43 7.50
CA LEU A 20 4.51 3.87 7.42
C LEU A 20 5.76 4.54 6.84
N GLU A 21 6.94 4.13 7.30
CA GLU A 21 8.23 4.59 6.82
C GLU A 21 8.44 4.19 5.36
N ALA A 22 8.04 2.97 4.99
CA ALA A 22 8.04 2.47 3.61
C ALA A 22 7.25 3.40 2.69
N ILE A 23 5.98 3.71 3.03
CA ILE A 23 5.15 4.65 2.28
C ILE A 23 5.82 6.02 2.21
N ILE A 24 6.23 6.58 3.36
CA ILE A 24 6.83 7.93 3.45
C ILE A 24 8.08 8.04 2.57
N SER A 25 8.92 7.00 2.53
CA SER A 25 10.16 7.00 1.76
C SER A 25 9.94 7.16 0.26
N VAL A 26 8.78 6.73 -0.25
CA VAL A 26 8.45 6.75 -1.68
C VAL A 26 7.59 7.96 -2.09
N LEU A 27 6.92 8.63 -1.14
CA LEU A 27 6.10 9.82 -1.43
C LEU A 27 6.79 10.96 -2.22
N PRO A 28 8.11 11.21 -2.09
CA PRO A 28 8.80 12.22 -2.90
C PRO A 28 8.83 11.91 -4.40
N VAL A 29 8.80 10.63 -4.80
CA VAL A 29 9.00 10.20 -6.19
C VAL A 29 7.71 9.80 -6.91
N VAL A 30 6.58 9.73 -6.19
CA VAL A 30 5.26 9.37 -6.77
C VAL A 30 4.27 10.54 -6.74
N ASP A 31 3.32 10.53 -7.68
CA ASP A 31 2.25 11.52 -7.75
C ASP A 31 1.06 11.16 -6.84
N GLU A 32 0.81 9.87 -6.65
CA GLU A 32 -0.17 9.33 -5.71
C GLU A 32 0.35 8.03 -5.10
N PHE A 33 -0.21 7.64 -3.95
CA PHE A 33 0.11 6.38 -3.30
C PHE A 33 -1.17 5.64 -2.89
N LEU A 34 -1.40 4.45 -3.42
CA LEU A 34 -2.60 3.65 -3.17
C LEU A 34 -2.29 2.54 -2.15
N VAL A 35 -3.04 2.45 -1.07
CA VAL A 35 -2.86 1.39 -0.07
C VAL A 35 -4.12 0.55 0.02
N ALA A 36 -3.99 -0.76 -0.16
CA ALA A 36 -5.07 -1.71 0.11
C ALA A 36 -4.78 -2.44 1.42
N ASP A 37 -5.61 -2.18 2.42
CA ASP A 37 -5.62 -2.91 3.68
C ASP A 37 -6.48 -4.18 3.57
N GLY A 38 -5.85 -5.32 3.85
CA GLY A 38 -6.39 -6.68 3.85
C GLY A 38 -7.39 -6.99 4.97
N GLU A 39 -8.16 -5.97 5.38
CA GLU A 39 -9.02 -5.93 6.57
C GLU A 39 -8.26 -6.24 7.85
N SER A 40 -7.26 -5.41 8.18
CA SER A 40 -6.45 -5.62 9.36
C SER A 40 -7.22 -5.40 10.67
N ASP A 41 -6.91 -6.20 11.69
CA ASP A 41 -7.54 -6.19 13.01
C ASP A 41 -6.58 -5.74 14.15
N ASP A 42 -5.40 -5.25 13.79
CA ASP A 42 -4.30 -4.95 14.71
C ASP A 42 -3.95 -3.46 14.85
N GLY A 43 -4.80 -2.59 14.30
CA GLY A 43 -4.57 -1.14 14.29
C GLY A 43 -3.87 -0.60 13.04
N THR A 44 -3.49 -1.45 12.08
CA THR A 44 -2.89 -1.03 10.79
C THR A 44 -3.78 -0.01 10.07
N TRP A 45 -5.09 -0.25 9.96
CA TRP A 45 -6.03 0.69 9.32
C TRP A 45 -6.05 2.07 9.99
N LEU A 46 -5.99 2.12 11.32
CA LEU A 46 -5.99 3.37 12.08
C LEU A 46 -4.70 4.16 11.82
N ALA A 47 -3.56 3.47 11.80
CA ALA A 47 -2.27 4.08 11.49
C ALA A 47 -2.25 4.64 10.06
N LEU A 48 -2.72 3.88 9.07
CA LEU A 48 -2.84 4.33 7.68
C LEU A 48 -3.76 5.55 7.54
N THR A 49 -4.90 5.56 8.24
CA THR A 49 -5.84 6.70 8.20
C THR A 49 -5.16 7.98 8.70
N ARG A 50 -4.41 7.91 9.81
CA ARG A 50 -3.64 9.05 10.33
C ARG A 50 -2.56 9.52 9.35
N LEU A 51 -1.92 8.59 8.64
CA LEU A 51 -0.96 8.93 7.59
C LEU A 51 -1.63 9.68 6.44
N ALA A 52 -2.80 9.20 5.97
CA ALA A 52 -3.55 9.83 4.88
C ALA A 52 -4.13 11.20 5.24
N ASP A 53 -4.40 11.47 6.53
CA ASP A 53 -4.77 12.80 7.01
C ASP A 53 -3.62 13.82 6.84
N ILE A 54 -2.37 13.37 6.97
CA ILE A 54 -1.16 14.19 6.80
C ILE A 54 -0.79 14.30 5.31
N TYR A 55 -0.82 13.18 4.59
CA TYR A 55 -0.33 13.08 3.21
C TYR A 55 -1.49 12.89 2.24
N ARG A 56 -1.93 13.99 1.62
CA ARG A 56 -3.05 14.03 0.65
C ARG A 56 -2.88 13.13 -0.58
N LYS A 57 -1.65 12.70 -0.89
CA LYS A 57 -1.35 11.76 -1.98
C LYS A 57 -1.73 10.32 -1.64
N VAL A 58 -1.86 9.98 -0.36
CA VAL A 58 -2.16 8.62 0.12
C VAL A 58 -3.67 8.37 0.05
N LYS A 59 -4.09 7.32 -0.66
CA LYS A 59 -5.47 6.88 -0.80
C LYS A 59 -5.62 5.47 -0.26
N LEU A 60 -6.65 5.23 0.54
CA LEU A 60 -6.82 3.98 1.28
C LEU A 60 -8.04 3.22 0.78
N TYR A 61 -7.90 1.90 0.70
CA TYR A 61 -8.95 0.97 0.32
C TYR A 61 -8.98 -0.18 1.34
N LYS A 62 -10.17 -0.57 1.76
CA LYS A 62 -10.35 -1.85 2.46
C LYS A 62 -10.69 -2.92 1.43
N VAL A 63 -9.83 -3.91 1.31
CA VAL A 63 -9.99 -5.00 0.34
C VAL A 63 -9.87 -6.31 1.13
N PRO A 64 -10.93 -7.13 1.21
CA PRO A 64 -10.85 -8.42 1.89
C PRO A 64 -9.73 -9.27 1.30
N TRP A 65 -8.82 -9.72 2.16
CA TRP A 65 -7.73 -10.58 1.72
C TRP A 65 -8.27 -11.97 1.34
N LYS A 66 -8.27 -12.31 0.04
CA LYS A 66 -8.67 -13.63 -0.46
C LYS A 66 -7.45 -14.47 -0.82
N LYS A 67 -7.47 -15.76 -0.45
CA LYS A 67 -6.43 -16.72 -0.81
C LYS A 67 -6.71 -17.30 -2.21
N SER A 68 -5.79 -17.12 -3.14
CA SER A 68 -5.80 -17.77 -4.46
C SER A 68 -5.44 -19.27 -4.38
N LYS A 69 -5.91 -20.06 -5.36
CA LYS A 69 -5.69 -21.53 -5.46
C LYS A 69 -4.51 -21.95 -6.34
N ALA A 70 -3.94 -21.05 -7.16
CA ALA A 70 -2.93 -21.41 -8.17
C ALA A 70 -1.50 -21.00 -7.75
N TRP A 71 -1.33 -19.78 -7.24
CA TRP A 71 -0.17 -19.27 -6.52
C TRP A 71 -0.66 -18.25 -5.47
N LEU A 72 -0.21 -18.47 -4.25
CA LEU A 72 0.20 -17.53 -3.21
C LEU A 72 -0.32 -16.05 -3.18
N TRP A 73 -1.52 -15.85 -2.63
CA TRP A 73 -1.94 -14.75 -1.72
C TRP A 73 -1.94 -13.26 -2.11
N LEU A 74 -1.07 -12.73 -2.99
CA LEU A 74 -0.87 -11.28 -3.15
C LEU A 74 -1.55 -10.66 -4.40
N ASP A 75 -1.92 -11.48 -5.40
CA ASP A 75 -2.20 -11.01 -6.76
C ASP A 75 -3.51 -10.23 -6.93
N GLU A 76 -4.65 -10.66 -6.37
CA GLU A 76 -5.93 -9.96 -6.59
C GLU A 76 -5.94 -8.53 -6.02
N THR A 77 -5.24 -8.33 -4.89
CA THR A 77 -5.15 -7.01 -4.25
C THR A 77 -4.22 -6.09 -5.05
N ILE A 78 -3.11 -6.64 -5.55
CA ILE A 78 -2.19 -5.92 -6.43
C ILE A 78 -2.88 -5.57 -7.75
N GLU A 79 -3.58 -6.50 -8.39
CA GLU A 79 -4.36 -6.26 -9.61
C GLU A 79 -5.40 -5.16 -9.40
N HIS A 80 -6.09 -5.18 -8.25
CA HIS A 80 -7.03 -4.13 -7.90
C HIS A 80 -6.34 -2.76 -7.79
N LEU A 81 -5.21 -2.67 -7.08
CA LEU A 81 -4.45 -1.43 -6.94
C LEU A 81 -3.92 -0.92 -8.29
N ILE A 82 -3.41 -1.81 -9.14
CA ILE A 82 -2.97 -1.48 -10.50
C ILE A 82 -4.15 -0.95 -11.33
N SER A 83 -5.34 -1.55 -11.22
CA SER A 83 -6.53 -1.07 -11.94
C SER A 83 -7.00 0.33 -11.51
N LEU A 84 -6.64 0.76 -10.31
CA LEU A 84 -6.96 2.07 -9.75
C LEU A 84 -5.89 3.13 -10.08
N ALA A 85 -4.72 2.71 -10.53
CA ALA A 85 -3.60 3.61 -10.81
C ALA A 85 -3.93 4.52 -11.99
N VAL A 86 -3.62 5.82 -11.84
CA VAL A 86 -3.75 6.80 -12.93
C VAL A 86 -2.41 7.24 -13.53
N GLY A 87 -1.30 6.73 -13.00
CA GLY A 87 0.05 6.98 -13.48
C GLY A 87 0.38 6.24 -14.78
N ASP A 88 1.37 6.76 -15.51
CA ASP A 88 1.96 6.08 -16.67
C ASP A 88 2.81 4.88 -16.23
N TRP A 89 3.32 4.93 -14.99
CA TRP A 89 4.11 3.90 -14.34
C TRP A 89 3.55 3.58 -12.97
N VAL A 90 3.79 2.34 -12.52
CA VAL A 90 3.47 1.90 -11.16
C VAL A 90 4.75 1.55 -10.40
N PHE A 91 4.75 1.84 -9.10
CA PHE A 91 5.82 1.52 -8.17
C PHE A 91 5.22 0.75 -7.00
N GLU A 92 5.42 -0.56 -6.97
CA GLU A 92 5.02 -1.41 -5.84
C GLU A 92 6.04 -1.31 -4.71
N VAL A 93 5.55 -1.21 -3.48
CA VAL A 93 6.38 -1.10 -2.28
C VAL A 93 5.84 -2.06 -1.23
N GLN A 94 6.68 -2.97 -0.75
CA GLN A 94 6.31 -3.87 0.33
C GLN A 94 6.41 -3.17 1.70
N GLY A 95 5.63 -3.62 2.68
CA GLY A 95 5.56 -2.99 4.01
C GLY A 95 6.89 -2.99 4.78
N ASP A 96 7.84 -3.82 4.37
CA ASP A 96 9.18 -4.00 4.93
C ASP A 96 10.31 -3.42 4.05
N GLU A 97 9.95 -2.66 3.01
CA GLU A 97 10.91 -2.01 2.11
C GLU A 97 10.98 -0.51 2.36
N VAL A 98 12.19 0.02 2.56
CA VAL A 98 12.45 1.46 2.64
C VAL A 98 13.36 1.86 1.49
N TRP A 99 12.97 2.92 0.78
CA TRP A 99 13.68 3.39 -0.40
C TRP A 99 14.50 4.64 -0.08
N HIS A 100 15.64 4.80 -0.77
CA HIS A 100 16.52 5.96 -0.68
C HIS A 100 16.86 6.46 -2.09
N GLU A 101 17.14 7.75 -2.21
CA GLU A 101 17.53 8.42 -3.46
C GLU A 101 19.01 8.26 -3.84
#